data_AF-A0A6L7S4N5-F1
#
_entry.id   AF-A0A6L7S4N5-F1
#
_cell.length_a   1.000
_cell.length_b   1.000
_cell.length_c   1.000
_cell.angle_alpha   90.00
_cell.angle_beta   90.00
_cell.angle_gamma   90.00
#
_symmetry.space_group_name_H-M   'P 1'
#
loop_
_entity.id
_entity.type
_entity.pdbx_description
1 polymer ?
#
loop_
_entity_poly.entity_id
_entity_poly.type
_entity_poly.pdbx_seq_one_letter_code
_entity_poly.pdbx_strand_id
1 'polypeptide(L)'
;GKAPVMVERDVPGFIGNRLQHALWREAISLVETGVCTAETVDEVVKGSFGRRMAVLGPLENADLVGIELTQDIHRQVLFDLEAAPAPSPYLQELLDRGRTGMAAGAGFRDWREGDLAATKARVAEHLTKLEAILPD
;
A
#
# COMPACT_ATOMS: atom_id res chain seq x y z
N GLY A 1 -19.76 11.88 -9.75
CA GLY A 1 -20.06 10.73 -10.64
C GLY A 1 -19.01 9.65 -10.43
N LYS A 2 -19.04 8.51 -11.12
CA LYS A 2 -17.87 7.60 -11.16
C LYS A 2 -16.95 8.05 -12.30
N ALA A 3 -15.64 7.97 -12.10
CA ALA A 3 -14.63 8.21 -13.14
C ALA A 3 -14.13 6.86 -13.70
N PRO A 4 -14.69 6.35 -14.81
CA PRO A 4 -14.23 5.09 -15.39
C PRO A 4 -12.87 5.27 -16.06
N VAL A 5 -12.06 4.20 -16.06
CA VAL A 5 -10.81 4.11 -16.81
C VAL A 5 -10.85 2.91 -17.75
N MET A 6 -10.22 3.03 -18.93
CA MET A 6 -10.12 1.93 -19.89
C MET A 6 -8.98 0.98 -19.49
N VAL A 7 -9.25 -0.32 -19.61
CA VAL A 7 -8.23 -1.37 -19.47
C VAL A 7 -8.00 -1.96 -20.85
N GLU A 8 -6.91 -1.57 -21.51
CA GLU A 8 -6.58 -1.98 -22.89
C GLU A 8 -6.44 -3.50 -23.06
N ARG A 9 -5.99 -4.18 -22.01
CA ARG A 9 -5.85 -5.64 -21.99
C ARG A 9 -6.24 -6.18 -20.64
N ASP A 10 -7.09 -7.20 -20.65
CA ASP A 10 -7.47 -7.90 -19.42
C ASP A 10 -6.27 -8.61 -18.77
N VAL A 11 -6.14 -8.44 -17.46
CA VAL A 11 -5.09 -9.02 -16.63
C VAL A 11 -5.68 -9.37 -15.25
N PRO A 12 -5.26 -10.48 -14.62
CA PRO A 12 -5.68 -10.79 -13.26
C PRO A 12 -5.40 -9.64 -12.30
N GLY A 13 -6.44 -9.19 -11.60
CA GLY A 13 -6.40 -8.07 -10.65
C GLY A 13 -6.54 -6.68 -11.27
N PHE A 14 -6.77 -6.55 -12.57
CA PHE A 14 -6.85 -5.26 -13.27
C PHE A 14 -5.64 -4.34 -12.95
N ILE A 15 -5.77 -3.02 -13.10
CA ILE A 15 -4.66 -2.08 -12.83
C ILE A 15 -4.50 -1.84 -11.32
N GLY A 16 -5.59 -1.50 -10.64
CA GLY A 16 -5.57 -1.09 -9.24
C GLY A 16 -5.06 -2.17 -8.27
N ASN A 17 -5.62 -3.39 -8.32
CA ASN A 17 -5.19 -4.44 -7.39
C ASN A 17 -3.74 -4.86 -7.66
N ARG A 18 -3.27 -4.83 -8.91
CA ARG A 18 -1.87 -5.17 -9.22
C ARG A 18 -0.89 -4.19 -8.58
N LEU A 19 -1.14 -2.89 -8.67
CA LEU A 19 -0.31 -1.87 -8.03
C LEU A 19 -0.37 -1.98 -6.50
N GLN A 20 -1.57 -2.18 -5.95
CA GLN A 20 -1.76 -2.35 -4.51
C GLN A 20 -1.01 -3.57 -3.96
N HIS A 21 -1.13 -4.72 -4.62
CA HIS A 21 -0.47 -5.95 -4.19
C HIS A 21 1.04 -5.95 -4.44
N ALA A 22 1.55 -5.18 -5.42
CA ALA A 22 2.99 -4.97 -5.56
C ALA A 22 3.55 -4.22 -4.33
N LEU A 23 2.87 -3.16 -3.88
CA LEU A 23 3.24 -2.44 -2.66
C LEU A 23 3.11 -3.33 -1.41
N TRP A 24 2.01 -4.06 -1.27
CA TRP A 24 1.79 -4.92 -0.11
C TRP A 24 2.78 -6.07 -0.02
N ARG A 25 3.17 -6.66 -1.16
CA ARG A 25 4.15 -7.75 -1.18
C ARG A 25 5.46 -7.30 -0.54
N GLU A 26 5.98 -6.15 -0.94
CA GLU A 26 7.19 -5.57 -0.36
C GLU A 26 6.99 -5.21 1.12
N ALA A 27 5.89 -4.52 1.45
CA ALA A 27 5.58 -4.16 2.83
C ALA A 27 5.52 -5.37 3.78
N ILE A 28 4.95 -6.48 3.32
CA ILE A 28 4.87 -7.72 4.10
C ILE A 28 6.26 -8.34 4.26
N SER A 29 7.06 -8.41 3.19
CA SER A 29 8.42 -8.97 3.23
C SER A 29 9.33 -8.20 4.18
N LEU A 30 9.26 -6.87 4.20
CA LEU A 30 10.02 -6.02 5.14
C LEU A 30 9.64 -6.27 6.61
N VAL A 31 8.39 -6.65 6.89
CA VAL A 31 7.95 -7.01 8.25
C VAL A 31 8.35 -8.44 8.59
N GLU A 32 8.15 -9.38 7.66
CA GLU A 32 8.52 -10.80 7.80
C GLU A 32 10.01 -10.97 8.09
N THR A 33 10.86 -10.22 7.37
CA THR A 33 12.33 -10.26 7.52
C THR A 33 12.85 -9.42 8.70
N GLY A 34 11.96 -8.77 9.45
CA GLY A 34 12.32 -8.00 10.64
C GLY A 34 13.03 -6.68 10.37
N VAL A 35 13.01 -6.18 9.12
CA VAL A 35 13.58 -4.86 8.76
C VAL A 35 12.85 -3.74 9.50
N CYS A 36 11.54 -3.86 9.66
CA CYS A 36 10.73 -2.88 10.37
C CYS A 36 9.42 -3.47 10.92
N THR A 37 8.71 -2.68 11.73
CA THR A 37 7.37 -3.06 12.19
C THR A 37 6.29 -2.65 11.18
N ALA A 38 5.14 -3.31 11.23
CA ALA A 38 3.99 -2.93 10.39
C ALA A 38 3.49 -1.49 10.67
N GLU A 39 3.71 -0.97 11.87
CA GLU A 39 3.42 0.44 12.19
C GLU A 39 4.39 1.38 11.48
N THR A 40 5.68 1.06 11.51
CA THR A 40 6.72 1.83 10.84
C THR A 40 6.49 1.90 9.33
N VAL A 41 6.15 0.78 8.67
CA VAL A 41 5.82 0.78 7.24
C VAL A 41 4.67 1.74 6.94
N ASP A 42 3.60 1.64 7.71
CA ASP A 42 2.42 2.47 7.56
C ASP A 42 2.71 3.96 7.76
N GLU A 43 3.54 4.31 8.75
CA GLU A 43 3.96 5.69 9.02
C GLU A 43 4.80 6.26 7.88
N VAL A 44 5.76 5.48 7.35
CA VAL A 44 6.57 5.89 6.20
C VAL A 44 5.66 6.13 5.00
N VAL A 45 4.77 5.20 4.65
CA VAL A 45 3.86 5.35 3.51
C VAL A 45 2.95 6.57 3.68
N LYS A 46 2.27 6.68 4.84
CA LYS A 46 1.35 7.80 5.13
C LYS A 46 2.06 9.14 5.30
N GLY A 47 3.36 9.13 5.65
CA GLY A 47 4.18 10.32 5.84
C GLY A 47 4.87 10.82 4.57
N SER A 48 5.08 9.93 3.59
CA SER A 48 5.90 10.22 2.40
C SER A 48 5.08 10.16 1.10
N PHE A 49 5.35 9.18 0.23
CA PHE A 49 4.77 9.08 -1.11
C PHE A 49 3.25 8.86 -1.07
N GLY A 50 2.70 8.22 -0.05
CA GLY A 50 1.26 7.99 0.07
C GLY A 50 0.42 9.27 0.07
N ARG A 51 0.94 10.38 0.63
CA ARG A 51 0.26 11.69 0.58
C ARG A 51 0.21 12.28 -0.82
N ARG A 52 1.22 11.98 -1.64
CA ARG A 52 1.39 12.53 -2.99
C ARG A 52 0.58 11.75 -4.02
N MET A 53 0.36 10.45 -3.81
CA MET A 53 -0.30 9.57 -4.80
C MET A 53 -1.69 10.02 -5.25
N ALA A 54 -2.42 10.80 -4.46
CA ALA A 54 -3.76 11.30 -4.84
C ALA A 54 -3.72 12.39 -5.92
N VAL A 55 -2.59 13.07 -6.11
CA VAL A 55 -2.42 14.20 -7.05
C VAL A 55 -1.22 14.06 -7.97
N LEU A 56 -0.39 13.06 -7.71
CA LEU A 56 0.81 12.76 -8.46
C LEU A 56 0.94 11.24 -8.55
N GLY A 57 0.44 10.68 -9.64
CA GLY A 57 0.51 9.26 -9.95
C GLY A 57 1.96 8.78 -10.10
N PRO A 58 2.21 7.46 -10.05
CA PRO A 58 3.56 6.91 -10.09
C PRO A 58 4.32 7.26 -11.38
N LEU A 59 3.64 7.30 -12.52
CA LEU A 59 4.25 7.65 -13.81
C LEU A 59 4.47 9.17 -13.94
N GLU A 60 3.52 9.98 -13.49
CA GLU A 60 3.70 11.43 -13.42
C GLU A 60 4.88 11.81 -12.51
N ASN A 61 5.03 11.12 -11.37
CA ASN A 61 6.19 11.29 -10.50
C ASN A 61 7.50 10.89 -11.19
N ALA A 62 7.53 9.81 -11.97
CA ALA A 62 8.71 9.38 -12.72
C ALA A 62 9.12 10.42 -13.77
N ASP A 63 8.15 11.01 -14.48
CA ASP A 63 8.39 12.11 -15.42
C ASP A 63 8.87 13.38 -14.69
N LEU A 64 8.28 13.69 -13.53
CA LEU A 64 8.64 14.85 -12.72
C LEU A 64 10.08 14.79 -12.20
N VAL A 65 10.55 13.62 -11.73
CA VAL A 65 11.92 13.46 -11.22
C VAL A 65 12.95 13.20 -12.34
N GLY A 66 12.49 12.73 -13.49
CA GLY A 66 13.31 12.36 -14.64
C GLY A 66 13.46 10.85 -14.81
N ILE A 67 13.30 10.40 -16.05
CA ILE A 67 13.36 8.97 -16.43
C ILE A 67 14.77 8.39 -16.22
N GLU A 68 15.82 9.17 -16.46
CA GLU A 68 17.21 8.74 -16.25
C GLU A 68 17.46 8.44 -14.76
N LEU A 69 17.12 9.37 -13.88
CA LEU A 69 17.22 9.16 -12.43
C LEU A 69 16.36 7.98 -11.96
N THR A 70 15.14 7.86 -12.50
CA THR A 70 14.26 6.71 -12.19
C THR A 70 14.92 5.38 -12.58
N GLN A 71 15.56 5.32 -13.75
CA GLN A 71 16.29 4.14 -14.19
C GLN A 71 17.47 3.83 -13.25
N ASP A 72 18.23 4.84 -12.84
CA ASP A 72 19.37 4.64 -11.94
C ASP A 72 18.94 4.12 -10.56
N ILE A 73 17.85 4.66 -10.00
CA ILE A 73 17.25 4.13 -8.76
C ILE A 73 16.84 2.67 -8.95
N HIS A 74 16.19 2.33 -10.06
CA HIS A 74 15.78 0.96 -10.34
C HIS A 74 16.96 -0.02 -10.39
N ARG A 75 18.11 0.39 -10.93
CA ARG A 75 19.32 -0.46 -10.98
C ARG A 75 19.87 -0.79 -9.59
N GLN A 76 19.57 0.03 -8.60
CA GLN A 76 20.04 -0.15 -7.22
C GLN A 76 19.02 -0.88 -6.35
N VAL A 77 17.73 -0.56 -6.52
CA VAL A 77 16.68 -1.01 -5.59
C VAL A 77 15.99 -2.30 -6.05
N LEU A 78 15.70 -2.47 -7.35
CA LEU A 78 14.83 -3.57 -7.80
C LEU A 78 15.40 -4.96 -7.55
N PHE A 79 16.72 -5.11 -7.45
CA PHE A 79 17.36 -6.40 -7.19
C PHE A 79 17.01 -6.96 -5.81
N ASP A 80 16.75 -6.10 -4.83
CA ASP A 80 16.52 -6.48 -3.43
C ASP A 80 15.02 -6.48 -3.06
N LEU A 81 14.14 -6.07 -3.98
CA LEU A 81 12.69 -6.09 -3.74
C LEU A 81 12.12 -7.52 -3.75
N GLU A 82 11.08 -7.71 -2.96
CA GLU A 82 10.32 -8.95 -2.92
C GLU A 82 9.65 -9.25 -4.27
N ALA A 83 9.95 -10.43 -4.82
CA ALA A 83 9.54 -10.88 -6.14
C ALA A 83 8.82 -12.24 -6.13
N ALA A 84 8.55 -12.81 -4.95
CA ALA A 84 7.85 -14.08 -4.83
C ALA A 84 6.49 -14.07 -5.55
N PRO A 85 6.19 -15.10 -6.36
CA PRO A 85 4.93 -15.20 -7.09
C PRO A 85 3.76 -15.72 -6.26
N ALA A 86 4.03 -16.19 -5.03
CA ALA A 86 3.06 -16.76 -4.11
C ALA A 86 2.86 -15.84 -2.89
N PRO A 87 1.76 -16.00 -2.11
CA PRO A 87 1.60 -15.30 -0.84
C PRO A 87 2.78 -15.57 0.11
N SER A 88 3.18 -14.55 0.87
CA SER A 88 4.21 -14.71 1.91
C SER A 88 3.77 -15.75 2.96
N PRO A 89 4.65 -16.69 3.36
CA PRO A 89 4.38 -17.64 4.45
C PRO A 89 3.98 -16.96 5.75
N TYR A 90 4.50 -15.76 6.02
CA TYR A 90 4.15 -14.96 7.20
C TYR A 90 2.65 -14.69 7.33
N LEU A 91 1.91 -14.57 6.22
CA LEU A 91 0.46 -14.45 6.27
C LEU A 91 -0.20 -15.69 6.88
N GLN A 92 0.28 -16.88 6.52
CA GLN A 92 -0.21 -18.13 7.11
C GLN A 92 0.14 -18.20 8.59
N GLU A 93 1.35 -17.78 8.97
CA GLU A 93 1.74 -17.73 10.39
C GLU A 93 0.85 -16.81 11.23
N LEU A 94 0.45 -15.66 10.70
CA LEU A 94 -0.50 -14.75 11.35
C LEU A 94 -1.86 -15.42 11.53
N LEU A 95 -2.36 -16.11 10.50
CA LEU A 95 -3.62 -16.85 10.55
C LEU A 95 -3.58 -17.98 11.57
N ASP A 96 -2.50 -18.77 11.60
CA ASP A 96 -2.31 -19.89 12.53
C ASP A 96 -2.31 -19.41 14.01
N ARG A 97 -1.88 -18.17 14.24
CA ARG A 97 -1.91 -17.51 15.55
C ARG A 97 -3.25 -16.81 15.86
N GLY A 98 -4.25 -16.95 14.99
CA GLY A 98 -5.55 -16.28 15.14
C GLY A 98 -5.52 -14.77 14.91
N ARG A 99 -4.44 -14.23 14.32
CA ARG A 99 -4.25 -12.79 14.06
C ARG A 99 -4.86 -12.43 12.71
N THR A 100 -6.19 -12.53 12.61
CA THR A 100 -6.94 -12.39 11.35
C THR A 100 -7.28 -10.95 10.97
N GLY A 101 -6.89 -9.97 11.78
CA GLY A 101 -7.00 -8.55 11.48
C GLY A 101 -7.61 -7.74 12.61
N MET A 102 -7.85 -6.46 12.31
CA MET A 102 -8.32 -5.47 13.28
C MET A 102 -9.64 -5.84 13.97
N ALA A 103 -10.55 -6.53 13.28
CA ALA A 103 -11.81 -6.99 13.87
C ALA A 103 -11.63 -8.10 14.93
N ALA A 104 -10.55 -8.88 14.85
CA ALA A 104 -10.18 -9.89 15.83
C ALA A 104 -9.30 -9.33 16.97
N GLY A 105 -9.03 -8.01 16.99
CA GLY A 105 -8.13 -7.38 17.94
C GLY A 105 -6.64 -7.56 17.63
N ALA A 106 -6.28 -8.35 16.60
CA ALA A 106 -4.88 -8.58 16.23
C ALA A 106 -4.73 -8.98 14.75
N GLY A 107 -3.72 -8.42 14.10
CA GLY A 107 -3.25 -8.80 12.75
C GLY A 107 -1.74 -8.63 12.69
N PHE A 108 -1.23 -7.87 11.72
CA PHE A 108 0.18 -7.43 11.70
C PHE A 108 0.61 -6.65 12.97
N ARG A 109 -0.34 -6.10 13.71
CA ARG A 109 -0.17 -5.47 15.03
C ARG A 109 -1.40 -5.72 15.89
N ASP A 110 -1.28 -5.45 17.18
CA ASP A 110 -2.41 -5.51 18.11
C ASP A 110 -3.28 -4.26 17.95
N TRP A 111 -4.58 -4.42 18.13
CA TRP A 111 -5.59 -3.38 17.98
C TRP A 111 -6.42 -3.29 19.26
N ARG A 112 -6.67 -2.07 19.71
CA ARG A 112 -7.49 -1.79 20.89
C ARG A 112 -8.97 -1.82 20.53
N GLU A 113 -9.80 -2.02 21.55
CA GLU A 113 -11.23 -1.84 21.40
C GLU A 113 -11.54 -0.42 20.87
N GLY A 114 -12.38 -0.34 19.83
CA GLY A 114 -12.71 0.92 19.16
C GLY A 114 -11.78 1.32 18.00
N ASP A 115 -10.58 0.74 17.85
CA ASP A 115 -9.64 1.10 16.78
C ASP A 115 -10.22 0.85 15.37
N LEU A 116 -11.06 -0.18 15.23
CA LEU A 116 -11.78 -0.47 13.99
C LEU A 116 -12.73 0.66 13.60
N ALA A 117 -13.55 1.11 14.54
CA ALA A 117 -14.48 2.20 14.31
C ALA A 117 -13.72 3.51 14.04
N ALA A 118 -12.70 3.80 14.85
CA ALA A 118 -11.86 4.99 14.71
C ALA A 118 -11.12 5.02 13.37
N THR A 119 -10.57 3.90 12.92
CA THR A 119 -9.88 3.81 11.62
C THR A 119 -10.85 4.03 10.47
N LYS A 120 -12.04 3.41 10.50
CA LYS A 120 -13.08 3.64 9.49
C LYS A 120 -13.52 5.10 9.43
N ALA A 121 -13.75 5.72 10.60
CA ALA A 121 -14.15 7.12 10.70
C ALA A 121 -13.06 8.05 10.13
N ARG A 122 -11.79 7.83 10.49
CA ARG A 122 -10.66 8.61 9.98
C ARG A 122 -10.51 8.50 8.46
N VAL A 123 -10.70 7.31 7.89
CA VAL A 123 -10.67 7.12 6.43
C VAL A 123 -11.81 7.87 5.77
N ALA A 124 -13.05 7.73 6.27
CA ALA A 124 -14.21 8.44 5.72
C ALA A 124 -14.03 9.96 5.78
N GLU A 125 -13.63 10.50 6.93
CA GLU A 125 -13.36 11.92 7.12
C GLU A 125 -12.27 12.43 6.15
N HIS A 126 -11.19 11.66 5.98
CA HIS A 126 -10.12 12.03 5.06
C HIS A 126 -10.59 12.09 3.61
N LEU A 127 -11.35 11.09 3.17
CA LEU A 127 -11.89 11.05 1.80
C LEU A 127 -12.86 12.21 1.55
N THR A 128 -13.77 12.50 2.48
CA THR A 128 -14.67 13.66 2.37
C THR A 128 -13.91 14.98 2.29
N LYS A 129 -12.81 15.14 3.05
CA LYS A 129 -11.96 16.34 2.94
C LYS A 129 -11.25 16.43 1.59
N LEU A 130 -10.80 15.30 1.04
CA LEU A 130 -10.16 15.26 -0.27
C LEU A 130 -11.11 15.65 -1.40
N GLU A 131 -12.37 15.20 -1.35
CA GLU A 131 -13.41 15.60 -2.32
C GLU A 131 -13.64 17.13 -2.37
N ALA A 132 -13.35 17.84 -1.27
CA ALA A 132 -13.47 19.30 -1.22
C ALA A 132 -12.24 20.06 -1.76
N ILE A 133 -11.09 19.39 -1.91
CA ILE A 133 -9.81 20.02 -2.26
C ILE A 133 -9.32 19.60 -3.66
N LEU A 134 -9.57 18.35 -4.04
CA LEU A 134 -9.21 17.84 -5.36
C LEU A 134 -10.35 18.14 -6.33
N PRO A 135 -10.10 18.83 -7.46
CA PRO A 135 -11.13 19.02 -8.47
C PRO A 135 -11.55 17.66 -9.07
N ASP A 136 -12.77 17.61 -9.59
CA ASP A 136 -13.27 16.50 -10.43
C ASP A 136 -12.36 16.23 -11.64
#